data_AF-A0A519KVH3-F1
#
_entry.id   AF-A0A519KVH3-F1
#
_cell.length_a   1.000
_cell.length_b   1.000
_cell.length_c   1.000
_cell.angle_alpha   90.00
_cell.angle_beta   90.00
_cell.angle_gamma   90.00
#
_symmetry.space_group_name_H-M   'P 1'
#
loop_
_entity.id
_entity.type
_entity.pdbx_description
1 polymer ?
#
loop_
_entity_poly.entity_id
_entity_poly.type
_entity_poly.pdbx_seq_one_letter_code
_entity_poly.pdbx_strand_id
1 'polypeptide(L)'
;AENIVYGAFDILADKKKDQEPVATFHTALDNVAPSVEVRSRRVGGATYQVPVEVRPDRRRALAIRWLVNAARKRGENTMTEKLAAELLDASNNRGTAVKKREDTHKMAEANRAFSHYRW
;
A
#
# COMPACT_ATOMS: atom_id res chain seq x y z
N ALA A 1 -5.72 -15.98 -12.05
CA ALA A 1 -5.61 -14.80 -11.17
C ALA A 1 -6.92 -14.01 -11.14
N GLU A 2 -7.56 -13.82 -12.29
CA GLU A 2 -8.86 -13.15 -12.44
C GLU A 2 -9.94 -13.66 -11.47
N ASN A 3 -10.13 -14.99 -11.37
CA ASN A 3 -11.11 -15.58 -10.45
C ASN A 3 -10.92 -15.17 -8.97
N ILE A 4 -9.69 -14.89 -8.54
CA ILE A 4 -9.40 -14.44 -7.18
C ILE A 4 -9.80 -12.98 -6.99
N VAL A 5 -9.57 -12.14 -8.01
CA VAL A 5 -9.90 -10.71 -7.97
C VAL A 5 -11.40 -10.52 -8.04
N TYR A 6 -12.08 -11.15 -8.99
CA TYR A 6 -13.53 -11.07 -9.11
C TYR A 6 -14.23 -11.67 -7.88
N GLY A 7 -13.79 -12.86 -7.42
CA GLY A 7 -14.33 -13.42 -6.18
C GLY A 7 -14.09 -12.55 -4.95
N ALA A 8 -12.99 -11.78 -4.90
CA ALA A 8 -12.76 -10.84 -3.80
C ALA A 8 -13.72 -9.64 -3.87
N PHE A 9 -14.08 -9.20 -5.08
CA PHE A 9 -15.08 -8.16 -5.29
C PHE A 9 -16.49 -8.63 -4.93
N ASP A 10 -16.84 -9.89 -5.22
CA ASP A 10 -18.10 -10.49 -4.79
C ASP A 10 -18.21 -10.48 -3.25
N ILE A 11 -17.16 -10.92 -2.55
CA ILE A 11 -17.10 -10.87 -1.08
C ILE A 11 -17.22 -9.43 -0.55
N LEU A 12 -16.61 -8.46 -1.23
CA LEU A 12 -16.73 -7.04 -0.84
C LEU A 12 -18.16 -6.52 -1.04
N ALA A 13 -18.82 -6.90 -2.14
CA ALA A 13 -20.21 -6.54 -2.41
C ALA A 13 -21.15 -7.07 -1.31
N ASP A 14 -20.94 -8.32 -0.89
CA ASP A 14 -21.73 -8.94 0.17
C ASP A 14 -21.51 -8.26 1.53
N LYS A 15 -20.27 -7.87 1.82
CA LYS A 15 -19.91 -7.21 3.10
C LYS A 15 -20.28 -5.74 3.17
N LYS A 16 -20.34 -5.04 2.03
CA LYS A 16 -20.72 -3.62 1.93
C LYS A 16 -21.80 -3.46 0.88
N LYS A 17 -23.03 -3.83 1.23
CA LYS A 17 -24.20 -3.75 0.33
C LYS A 17 -24.48 -2.34 -0.20
N ASP A 18 -24.08 -1.31 0.55
CA ASP A 18 -24.33 0.10 0.22
C ASP A 18 -23.16 0.75 -0.55
N GLN A 19 -22.07 0.03 -0.83
CA GLN A 19 -20.88 0.60 -1.46
C GLN A 19 -20.36 -0.29 -2.59
N GLU A 20 -20.13 0.31 -3.76
CA GLU A 20 -19.59 -0.40 -4.91
C GLU A 20 -18.21 -1.01 -4.59
N PRO A 21 -17.97 -2.30 -4.91
CA PRO A 21 -16.67 -2.96 -4.68
C PRO A 21 -15.51 -2.23 -5.35
N VAL A 22 -15.73 -1.69 -6.54
CA VAL A 22 -14.75 -0.91 -7.31
C VAL A 22 -14.38 0.39 -6.58
N ALA A 23 -15.36 1.11 -6.03
CA ALA A 23 -15.11 2.30 -5.22
C ALA A 23 -14.35 1.98 -3.92
N THR A 24 -14.66 0.83 -3.29
CA THR A 24 -13.92 0.34 -2.12
C THR A 24 -12.48 0.01 -2.47
N PHE A 25 -12.24 -0.61 -3.63
CA PHE A 25 -10.91 -0.91 -4.15
C PHE A 25 -10.09 0.36 -4.42
N HIS A 26 -10.68 1.38 -5.04
CA HIS A 26 -10.01 2.67 -5.25
C HIS A 26 -9.65 3.36 -3.93
N THR A 27 -10.60 3.41 -2.99
CA THR A 27 -10.35 3.95 -1.64
C THR A 27 -9.20 3.22 -0.95
N ALA A 28 -9.19 1.88 -1.01
CA ALA A 28 -8.12 1.07 -0.44
C ALA A 28 -6.76 1.36 -1.09
N LEU A 29 -6.71 1.50 -2.42
CA LEU A 29 -5.49 1.86 -3.14
C LEU A 29 -4.96 3.23 -2.73
N ASP A 30 -5.84 4.22 -2.60
CA ASP A 30 -5.45 5.59 -2.23
C ASP A 30 -4.90 5.65 -0.81
N ASN A 31 -5.51 4.94 0.14
CA ASN A 31 -5.03 4.85 1.52
C ASN A 31 -3.64 4.18 1.63
N VAL A 32 -3.34 3.22 0.75
CA VAL A 32 -2.05 2.49 0.73
C VAL A 32 -0.99 3.21 -0.12
N ALA A 33 -1.38 4.09 -1.04
CA ALA A 33 -0.46 4.77 -1.94
C ALA A 33 0.48 5.74 -1.20
N PRO A 34 1.81 5.50 -1.18
CA PRO A 34 2.74 6.41 -0.52
C PRO A 34 3.04 7.63 -1.40
N SER A 35 2.96 8.85 -0.84
CA SER A 35 3.42 10.07 -1.52
C SER A 35 4.95 10.21 -1.54
N VAL A 36 5.63 9.66 -0.54
CA VAL A 36 7.09 9.69 -0.39
C VAL A 36 7.63 8.27 -0.21
N GLU A 37 8.80 8.01 -0.77
CA GLU A 37 9.59 6.80 -0.51
C GLU A 37 10.99 7.20 -0.04
N VAL A 38 11.71 6.24 0.54
CA VAL A 38 13.07 6.45 1.01
C VAL A 38 14.02 5.64 0.13
N ARG A 39 15.06 6.28 -0.40
CA ARG A 39 16.08 5.66 -1.25
C ARG A 39 17.45 5.73 -0.58
N SER A 40 18.18 4.62 -0.63
CA SER A 40 19.58 4.60 -0.19
C SER A 40 20.46 5.40 -1.17
N ARG A 41 21.22 6.36 -0.66
CA ARG A 41 22.20 7.16 -1.42
C ARG A 41 23.52 7.17 -0.68
N ARG A 42 24.63 6.96 -1.39
CA ARG A 42 25.97 7.02 -0.80
C ARG A 42 26.58 8.39 -1.01
N VAL A 43 26.96 9.06 0.08
CA VAL A 43 27.56 10.41 0.07
C VAL A 43 28.72 10.42 1.05
N GLY A 44 29.90 10.89 0.61
CA GLY A 44 31.07 11.04 1.50
C GLY A 44 31.51 9.76 2.22
N GLY A 45 31.28 8.59 1.63
CA GLY A 45 31.63 7.29 2.22
C GLY A 45 30.55 6.60 3.03
N ALA A 46 29.53 7.33 3.52
CA ALA A 46 28.39 6.79 4.28
C ALA A 46 27.12 6.63 3.41
N THR A 47 26.22 5.73 3.82
CA THR A 47 24.94 5.49 3.13
C THR A 47 23.81 6.15 3.91
N TYR A 48 23.12 7.10 3.28
CA TYR A 48 21.99 7.83 3.82
C TYR A 48 20.68 7.35 3.22
N GLN A 49 19.62 7.46 4.02
CA GLN A 49 18.25 7.24 3.60
C GLN A 49 17.68 8.58 3.15
N VAL A 50 17.48 8.76 1.85
CA VAL A 50 17.04 10.03 1.26
C VAL A 50 15.55 9.95 0.91
N PRO A 51 14.69 10.81 1.49
CA PRO A 51 13.28 10.86 1.13
C PRO A 51 13.10 11.51 -0.26
N VAL A 52 12.30 10.85 -1.11
CA VAL A 52 12.02 11.28 -2.48
C VAL A 52 10.51 11.16 -2.75
N GLU A 53 9.97 12.14 -3.46
CA GLU A 53 8.57 12.12 -3.89
C GLU A 53 8.32 11.01 -4.93
N VAL A 54 7.21 10.30 -4.77
CA VAL A 54 6.86 9.16 -5.62
C VAL A 54 5.99 9.63 -6.79
N ARG A 55 6.44 9.36 -8.02
CA ARG A 55 5.67 9.64 -9.24
C ARG A 55 4.33 8.87 -9.25
N PRO A 56 3.24 9.43 -9.83
CA PRO A 56 1.90 8.83 -9.78
C PRO A 56 1.81 7.35 -10.22
N ASP A 57 2.46 6.97 -11.33
CA ASP A 57 2.45 5.57 -11.80
C ASP A 57 3.13 4.63 -10.81
N ARG A 58 4.22 5.09 -10.21
CA ARG A 58 4.95 4.34 -9.19
C ARG A 58 4.14 4.23 -7.90
N ARG A 59 3.38 5.26 -7.50
CA ARG A 59 2.49 5.21 -6.34
C ARG A 59 1.49 4.07 -6.46
N ARG A 60 0.81 3.99 -7.61
CA ARG A 60 -0.17 2.94 -7.90
C ARG A 60 0.48 1.55 -7.89
N ALA A 61 1.64 1.41 -8.54
CA ALA A 61 2.36 0.13 -8.57
C ALA A 61 2.82 -0.32 -7.17
N LEU A 62 3.28 0.60 -6.33
CA LEU A 62 3.66 0.30 -4.94
C LEU A 62 2.45 -0.10 -4.11
N ALA A 63 1.33 0.61 -4.24
CA ALA A 63 0.09 0.32 -3.51
C ALA A 63 -0.42 -1.10 -3.81
N ILE A 64 -0.54 -1.45 -5.10
CA ILE A 64 -0.97 -2.78 -5.55
C ILE A 64 0.00 -3.86 -5.02
N ARG A 65 1.31 -3.62 -5.14
CA ARG A 65 2.32 -4.58 -4.66
C ARG A 65 2.23 -4.81 -3.16
N TRP A 66 2.04 -3.75 -2.38
CA TRP A 66 1.94 -3.85 -0.92
C TRP A 66 0.65 -4.54 -0.49
N LEU A 67 -0.48 -4.24 -1.12
CA LEU A 67 -1.76 -4.94 -0.89
C LEU A 67 -1.64 -6.44 -1.16
N VAL A 68 -1.12 -6.83 -2.33
CA VAL A 68 -0.97 -8.25 -2.69
C VAL A 68 -0.03 -8.96 -1.71
N ASN A 69 1.09 -8.34 -1.33
CA ASN A 69 2.03 -8.93 -0.38
C ASN A 69 1.45 -9.02 1.04
N ALA A 70 0.66 -8.04 1.47
CA ALA A 70 -0.03 -8.07 2.75
C ALA A 70 -1.09 -9.17 2.76
N ALA A 71 -1.96 -9.21 1.75
CA ALA A 71 -2.99 -10.24 1.59
C ALA A 71 -2.39 -11.66 1.62
N ARG A 72 -1.30 -11.91 0.88
CA ARG A 72 -0.63 -13.23 0.87
C ARG A 72 -0.16 -13.70 2.25
N LYS A 73 0.18 -12.77 3.14
CA LYS A 73 0.67 -13.05 4.49
C LYS A 73 -0.44 -13.24 5.52
N ARG A 74 -1.70 -13.00 5.16
CA ARG A 74 -2.82 -13.19 6.09
C ARG A 74 -3.15 -14.67 6.31
N GLY A 75 -3.86 -14.94 7.41
CA GLY A 75 -4.14 -16.29 7.92
C GLY A 75 -5.44 -16.93 7.43
N GLU A 76 -6.25 -16.27 6.60
CA GLU A 76 -7.50 -16.84 6.08
C GLU A 76 -7.26 -18.04 5.16
N ASN A 77 -8.32 -18.77 4.79
CA ASN A 77 -8.18 -20.04 4.09
C ASN A 77 -7.85 -19.86 2.60
N THR A 78 -8.56 -18.96 1.91
CA THR A 78 -8.40 -18.75 0.47
C THR A 78 -7.78 -17.39 0.14
N MET A 79 -7.05 -17.30 -0.97
CA MET A 79 -6.50 -16.01 -1.42
C MET A 79 -7.59 -14.98 -1.71
N THR A 80 -8.78 -15.42 -2.10
CA THR A 80 -9.96 -14.59 -2.34
C THR A 80 -10.40 -13.90 -1.05
N GLU A 81 -10.57 -14.65 0.04
CA GLU A 81 -10.90 -14.12 1.37
C GLU A 81 -9.79 -13.20 1.89
N LYS A 82 -8.52 -13.60 1.75
CA LYS A 82 -7.37 -12.79 2.16
C LYS A 82 -7.35 -11.43 1.46
N LEU A 83 -7.56 -11.42 0.14
CA LEU A 83 -7.55 -10.20 -0.66
C LEU A 83 -8.75 -9.31 -0.30
N ALA A 84 -9.96 -9.87 -0.21
CA ALA A 84 -11.15 -9.12 0.18
C ALA A 84 -11.01 -8.52 1.59
N ALA A 85 -10.48 -9.29 2.55
CA ALA A 85 -10.25 -8.81 3.91
C ALA A 85 -9.21 -7.68 3.96
N GLU A 86 -8.08 -7.82 3.25
CA GLU A 86 -7.07 -6.76 3.21
C GLU A 86 -7.58 -5.49 2.51
N LEU A 87 -8.36 -5.62 1.43
CA LEU A 87 -8.98 -4.47 0.75
C LEU A 87 -10.00 -3.77 1.66
N LEU A 88 -10.82 -4.53 2.37
CA LEU A 88 -11.78 -3.98 3.32
C LEU A 88 -11.07 -3.25 4.46
N ASP A 89 -10.03 -3.84 5.02
CA ASP A 89 -9.21 -3.22 6.06
C ASP A 89 -8.53 -1.94 5.56
N ALA A 90 -7.89 -2.01 4.39
CA ALA A 90 -7.22 -0.86 3.78
C ALA A 90 -8.20 0.29 3.46
N SER A 91 -9.42 -0.02 3.02
CA SER A 91 -10.47 1.00 2.78
C SER A 91 -10.85 1.78 4.04
N ASN A 92 -10.70 1.15 5.22
CA ASN A 92 -10.98 1.73 6.52
C ASN A 92 -9.70 2.29 7.20
N ASN A 93 -8.65 2.59 6.43
CA ASN A 93 -7.35 3.09 6.94
C ASN A 93 -6.69 2.17 7.98
N ARG A 94 -6.85 0.85 7.84
CA ARG A 94 -6.21 -0.16 8.69
C ARG A 94 -5.61 -1.29 7.87
N GLY A 95 -4.99 -2.26 8.53
CA GLY A 95 -4.37 -3.41 7.87
C GLY A 95 -2.88 -3.25 7.64
N THR A 96 -2.25 -4.32 7.15
CA THR A 96 -0.79 -4.40 7.05
C THR A 96 -0.26 -3.52 5.93
N ALA A 97 -1.00 -3.42 4.83
CA ALA A 97 -0.64 -2.55 3.71
C ALA A 97 -0.63 -1.06 4.10
N VAL A 98 -1.63 -0.59 4.85
CA VAL A 98 -1.70 0.80 5.34
C VAL A 98 -0.58 1.08 6.33
N LYS A 99 -0.35 0.18 7.29
CA LYS A 99 0.79 0.29 8.23
C LYS A 99 2.12 0.43 7.48
N LYS A 100 2.32 -0.33 6.40
CA LYS A 100 3.54 -0.22 5.59
C LYS A 100 3.72 1.18 4.97
N ARG A 101 2.62 1.81 4.53
CA ARG A 101 2.63 3.20 4.04
C ARG A 101 2.96 4.19 5.14
N GLU A 102 2.35 4.06 6.32
CA GLU A 102 2.65 4.89 7.48
C GLU A 102 4.11 4.77 7.93
N ASP A 103 4.64 3.55 8.04
CA ASP A 103 6.04 3.32 8.41
C ASP A 103 7.01 3.96 7.40
N THR A 104 6.65 3.91 6.11
CA THR A 104 7.42 4.55 5.05
C THR A 104 7.42 6.08 5.20
N HIS A 105 6.28 6.67 5.55
CA HIS A 105 6.15 8.11 5.76
C HIS A 105 6.89 8.57 7.02
N LYS A 106 6.76 7.85 8.13
CA LYS A 106 7.53 8.09 9.35
C LYS A 106 9.03 8.03 9.09
N MET A 107 9.49 7.03 8.34
CA MET A 107 10.91 6.91 7.99
C MET A 107 11.38 8.04 7.08
N ALA A 108 10.55 8.50 6.14
CA ALA A 108 10.84 9.65 5.30
C ALA A 108 10.92 10.95 6.12
N GLU A 109 10.02 11.14 7.08
CA GLU A 109 9.98 12.30 7.97
C GLU A 109 11.21 12.34 8.90
N ALA A 110 11.57 11.20 9.51
CA ALA A 110 12.77 11.08 10.33
C ALA A 110 14.07 11.43 9.57
N ASN A 111 14.08 11.24 8.25
CA ASN A 111 15.22 11.53 7.37
C ASN A 111 15.02 12.80 6.53
N ARG A 112 14.05 13.66 6.86
CA ARG A 112 13.73 14.88 6.10
C ARG A 112 14.94 15.80 5.90
N ALA A 113 15.86 15.82 6.86
CA ALA A 113 17.10 16.57 6.78
C ALA A 113 17.96 16.21 5.56
N PHE A 114 17.93 14.95 5.10
CA PHE A 114 18.73 14.47 3.96
C PHE A 114 18.07 14.66 2.59
N SER A 115 16.88 15.29 2.53
CA SER A 115 16.14 15.54 1.28
C SER A 115 16.92 16.34 0.24
N HIS A 116 17.92 17.13 0.67
CA HIS A 116 18.80 17.87 -0.22
C HIS A 116 19.77 16.98 -1.01
N TYR A 117 19.95 15.70 -0.66
CA TYR A 117 20.76 14.73 -1.42
C TYR A 117 19.98 13.98 -2.51
N ARG A 118 18.78 14.45 -2.86
CA ARG A 118 17.88 13.79 -3.84
C ARG A 118 18.31 13.89 -5.30
N TRP A 119 19.36 14.66 -5.60
CA TRP A 119 19.92 14.85 -6.94
C TRP A 119 21.16 13.98 -7.19
#